data_AF-A0A2S7U3R4-F1
#
_entry.id   AF-A0A2S7U3R4-F1
#
_cell.length_a   1.000
_cell.length_b   1.000
_cell.length_c   1.000
_cell.angle_alpha   90.00
_cell.angle_beta   90.00
_cell.angle_gamma   90.00
#
_symmetry.space_group_name_H-M   'P 1'
#
loop_
_entity.id
_entity.type
_entity.pdbx_description
1 polymer ?
#
loop_
_entity_poly.entity_id
_entity_poly.type
_entity_poly.pdbx_seq_one_letter_code
_entity_poly.pdbx_strand_id
1 'polypeptide(L)'
;MSKGVTIRDDSIITSHNKDSKPWHHSEMAELFWPKFPVILEHQHYGPCKARGTWRPDKIEESVEAYHASFMSIHGFPKEYLKENRKMIDTINKRMGYRLMPTSVTWPQTVTIATPQDAYTAYKDVTPHANLKAGFKVTWSWTNNGVAPCYPGGFPALTLKDSKGGIVSVLVDETLNLRDLKVGPIGKAPVKKHASEFIIGLYAPTTKPGTYDVYISVGKSDGTPTIAMPLKDGDGQRRYKIGTITLEAVEEILATKGT
;
A
#
# COMPACT_ATOMS: atom_id res chain seq x y z
N MET A 1 18.78 -17.75 8.60
CA MET A 1 17.50 -17.34 7.96
C MET A 1 16.35 -18.32 8.20
N SER A 2 16.59 -19.63 8.43
CA SER A 2 15.54 -20.65 8.64
C SER A 2 14.71 -20.52 9.93
N LYS A 3 15.16 -19.72 10.91
CA LYS A 3 14.46 -19.49 12.18
C LYS A 3 13.58 -18.23 12.20
N GLY A 4 13.42 -17.52 11.07
CA GLY A 4 12.60 -16.30 11.01
C GLY A 4 13.17 -15.10 11.80
N VAL A 5 14.47 -15.13 12.11
CA VAL A 5 15.17 -14.08 12.86
C VAL A 5 15.73 -13.03 11.90
N THR A 6 15.67 -11.76 12.31
CA THR A 6 16.23 -10.61 11.61
C THR A 6 17.32 -9.91 12.44
N ILE A 7 17.95 -8.89 11.86
CA ILE A 7 18.95 -8.06 12.54
C ILE A 7 18.31 -6.83 13.19
N ARG A 8 18.74 -6.57 14.43
CA ARG A 8 18.68 -5.26 15.06
C ARG A 8 20.11 -4.76 15.22
N ASP A 9 20.43 -3.61 14.64
CA ASP A 9 21.71 -2.93 14.90
C ASP A 9 21.45 -1.82 15.92
N ASP A 10 22.12 -1.93 17.05
CA ASP A 10 21.94 -1.07 18.22
C ASP A 10 23.13 -0.13 18.30
N SER A 11 22.90 1.06 18.83
CA SER A 11 23.93 2.06 19.03
C SER A 11 24.57 2.51 17.71
N ILE A 12 23.79 2.61 16.64
CA ILE A 12 24.27 3.29 15.44
C ILE A 12 24.41 4.79 15.72
N ILE A 13 25.37 5.40 15.06
CA ILE A 13 25.68 6.84 15.17
C ILE A 13 26.12 7.17 16.61
N THR A 14 26.63 6.16 17.35
CA THR A 14 27.30 6.38 18.61
C THR A 14 28.76 6.73 18.39
N SER A 15 29.14 7.98 18.66
CA SER A 15 30.55 8.34 18.64
C SER A 15 30.89 9.40 19.68
N HIS A 16 32.16 9.38 20.09
CA HIS A 16 32.73 10.39 20.98
C HIS A 16 33.01 11.71 20.24
N ASN A 17 33.16 11.67 18.91
CA ASN A 17 33.30 12.83 18.02
C ASN A 17 32.38 12.69 16.79
N LYS A 18 31.81 13.81 16.30
CA LYS A 18 30.97 13.88 15.10
C LYS A 18 31.66 13.40 13.82
N ASP A 19 32.98 13.45 13.75
CA ASP A 19 33.74 13.06 12.54
C ASP A 19 34.01 11.55 12.46
N SER A 20 33.68 10.79 13.50
CA SER A 20 33.83 9.33 13.49
C SER A 20 32.89 8.68 12.48
N LYS A 21 33.27 7.47 12.02
CA LYS A 21 32.41 6.61 11.21
C LYS A 21 31.08 6.41 11.96
N PRO A 22 29.93 6.67 11.33
CA PRO A 22 28.64 6.66 12.04
C PRO A 22 28.15 5.24 12.36
N TRP A 23 28.57 4.23 11.61
CA TRP A 23 28.28 2.82 11.89
C TRP A 23 29.33 1.95 11.22
N HIS A 24 29.46 0.71 11.64
CA HIS A 24 30.52 -0.15 11.11
C HIS A 24 30.05 -1.13 10.04
N HIS A 25 28.78 -1.57 10.09
CA HIS A 25 28.37 -2.83 9.45
C HIS A 25 27.02 -2.76 8.70
N SER A 26 26.75 -1.66 7.99
CA SER A 26 25.51 -1.51 7.20
C SER A 26 25.36 -2.60 6.14
N GLU A 27 26.46 -3.07 5.58
CA GLU A 27 26.51 -4.15 4.60
C GLU A 27 25.90 -5.46 5.11
N MET A 28 25.86 -5.70 6.42
CA MET A 28 25.20 -6.89 6.98
C MET A 28 23.69 -6.88 6.72
N ALA A 29 23.08 -5.71 6.57
CA ALA A 29 21.65 -5.58 6.28
C ALA A 29 21.27 -6.28 4.97
N GLU A 30 22.16 -6.34 3.98
CA GLU A 30 21.94 -7.01 2.68
C GLU A 30 21.52 -8.47 2.81
N LEU A 31 21.99 -9.13 3.88
CA LEU A 31 21.65 -10.52 4.17
C LEU A 31 20.21 -10.68 4.67
N PHE A 32 19.55 -9.61 5.12
CA PHE A 32 18.25 -9.64 5.82
C PHE A 32 17.17 -8.85 5.11
N TRP A 33 17.41 -7.58 4.78
CA TRP A 33 16.39 -6.64 4.30
C TRP A 33 15.59 -7.13 3.09
N PRO A 34 16.12 -7.97 2.16
CA PRO A 34 15.31 -8.47 1.06
C PRO A 34 14.15 -9.38 1.50
N LYS A 35 14.22 -9.96 2.71
CA LYS A 35 13.25 -10.95 3.22
C LYS A 35 12.69 -10.63 4.61
N PHE A 36 13.43 -9.91 5.44
CA PHE A 36 13.11 -9.67 6.85
C PHE A 36 13.33 -8.20 7.22
N PRO A 37 12.50 -7.64 8.13
CA PRO A 37 12.62 -6.24 8.52
C PRO A 37 13.92 -5.97 9.28
N VAL A 38 14.66 -4.93 8.90
CA VAL A 38 15.83 -4.45 9.65
C VAL A 38 15.39 -3.43 10.69
N ILE A 39 15.86 -3.60 11.93
CA ILE A 39 15.54 -2.70 13.04
C ILE A 39 16.80 -1.93 13.40
N LEU A 40 16.69 -0.61 13.50
CA LEU A 40 17.79 0.24 13.94
C LEU A 40 17.46 0.87 15.30
N GLU A 41 18.49 1.12 16.08
CA GLU A 41 18.45 1.99 17.23
C GLU A 41 19.65 2.94 17.17
N HIS A 42 19.36 4.24 17.33
CA HIS A 42 20.37 5.28 17.34
C HIS A 42 20.79 5.61 18.78
N GLN A 43 21.90 6.32 18.97
CA GLN A 43 22.37 6.73 20.31
C GLN A 43 21.34 7.51 21.15
N HIS A 44 21.55 7.53 22.48
CA HIS A 44 20.84 8.37 23.43
C HIS A 44 20.86 9.86 23.04
N TYR A 45 19.69 10.42 22.73
CA TYR A 45 19.55 11.79 22.22
C TYR A 45 20.11 12.85 23.16
N GLY A 46 19.72 12.83 24.45
CA GLY A 46 20.14 13.83 25.44
C GLY A 46 21.67 13.92 25.61
N PRO A 47 22.36 12.81 25.92
CA PRO A 47 23.82 12.78 25.99
C PRO A 47 24.54 13.20 24.70
N CYS A 48 24.00 12.88 23.52
CA CYS A 48 24.57 13.34 22.24
C CYS A 48 24.41 14.83 22.04
N LYS A 49 23.23 15.36 22.33
CA LYS A 49 22.95 16.79 22.28
C LYS A 49 23.87 17.57 23.21
N ALA A 50 24.03 17.11 24.46
CA ALA A 50 24.92 17.73 25.44
C ALA A 50 26.40 17.74 24.99
N ARG A 51 26.84 16.70 24.27
CA ARG A 51 28.21 16.60 23.72
C ARG A 51 28.38 17.27 22.35
N GLY A 52 27.31 17.75 21.72
CA GLY A 52 27.35 18.26 20.35
C GLY A 52 27.65 17.19 19.29
N THR A 53 27.37 15.92 19.58
CA THR A 53 27.64 14.78 18.68
C THR A 53 26.37 14.25 17.99
N TRP A 54 25.21 14.88 18.22
CA TRP A 54 23.96 14.51 17.54
C TRP A 54 24.01 14.83 16.04
N ARG A 55 23.64 13.86 15.19
CA ARG A 55 23.80 13.93 13.73
C ARG A 55 22.56 13.49 12.98
N PRO A 56 21.58 14.41 12.80
CA PRO A 56 20.35 14.11 12.06
C PRO A 56 20.59 13.65 10.62
N ASP A 57 21.61 14.22 9.95
CA ASP A 57 22.02 13.85 8.60
C ASP A 57 22.38 12.36 8.49
N LYS A 58 23.09 11.82 9.48
CA LYS A 58 23.46 10.41 9.49
C LYS A 58 22.32 9.48 9.86
N ILE A 59 21.33 9.96 10.59
CA ILE A 59 20.11 9.18 10.83
C ILE A 59 19.36 9.02 9.50
N GLU A 60 19.23 10.08 8.72
CA GLU A 60 18.63 10.02 7.38
C GLU A 60 19.40 9.04 6.47
N GLU A 61 20.73 9.14 6.42
CA GLU A 61 21.57 8.22 5.64
C GLU A 61 21.46 6.75 6.11
N SER A 62 21.36 6.52 7.42
CA SER A 62 21.29 5.15 7.96
C SER A 62 20.03 4.40 7.54
N VAL A 63 18.91 5.11 7.35
CA VAL A 63 17.65 4.51 6.89
C VAL A 63 17.84 3.90 5.50
N GLU A 64 18.51 4.62 4.61
CA GLU A 64 18.84 4.14 3.26
C GLU A 64 19.89 3.03 3.31
N ALA A 65 21.00 3.24 4.04
CA ALA A 65 22.13 2.32 4.07
C ALA A 65 21.78 0.92 4.60
N TYR A 66 20.83 0.84 5.55
CA TYR A 66 20.41 -0.43 6.17
C TYR A 66 19.09 -0.97 5.64
N HIS A 67 18.42 -0.27 4.72
CA HIS A 67 17.03 -0.58 4.35
C HIS A 67 16.11 -0.68 5.60
N ALA A 68 16.24 0.29 6.49
CA ALA A 68 15.64 0.26 7.82
C ALA A 68 14.11 0.16 7.74
N SER A 69 13.55 -0.83 8.44
CA SER A 69 12.11 -1.05 8.53
C SER A 69 11.50 -0.38 9.75
N PHE A 70 12.26 -0.34 10.84
CA PHE A 70 11.91 0.33 12.09
C PHE A 70 13.13 1.06 12.64
N MET A 71 12.88 2.14 13.38
CA MET A 71 13.90 2.89 14.11
C MET A 71 13.38 3.12 15.53
N SER A 72 14.11 2.65 16.53
CA SER A 72 13.85 2.97 17.92
C SER A 72 14.31 4.38 18.24
N ILE A 73 13.57 5.08 19.10
CA ILE A 73 14.01 6.32 19.71
C ILE A 73 14.66 6.03 21.05
N HIS A 74 15.79 6.66 21.31
CA HIS A 74 16.45 6.62 22.61
C HIS A 74 16.47 8.03 23.23
N GLY A 75 15.34 8.45 23.80
CA GLY A 75 15.20 9.77 24.43
C GLY A 75 13.74 10.09 24.78
N PHE A 76 13.50 11.25 25.41
CA PHE A 76 12.15 11.69 25.76
C PHE A 76 11.34 12.02 24.49
N PRO A 77 10.22 11.33 24.21
CA PRO A 77 9.57 11.39 22.90
C PRO A 77 9.11 12.79 22.48
N LYS A 78 8.59 13.59 23.41
CA LYS A 78 8.09 14.95 23.13
C LYS A 78 9.21 15.90 22.72
N GLU A 79 10.32 15.91 23.45
CA GLU A 79 11.50 16.73 23.14
C GLU A 79 12.12 16.27 21.83
N TYR A 80 12.35 14.97 21.68
CA TYR A 80 12.93 14.38 20.48
C TYR A 80 12.13 14.74 19.22
N LEU A 81 10.79 14.59 19.27
CA LEU A 81 9.92 14.93 18.15
C LEU A 81 9.95 16.42 17.81
N LYS A 82 9.87 17.28 18.83
CA LYS A 82 9.87 18.74 18.64
C LYS A 82 11.17 19.22 17.98
N GLU A 83 12.30 18.72 18.45
CA GLU A 83 13.61 19.22 18.06
C GLU A 83 14.15 18.55 16.78
N ASN A 84 13.67 17.35 16.44
CA ASN A 84 14.10 16.62 15.23
C ASN A 84 13.01 16.50 14.17
N ARG A 85 11.96 17.34 14.24
CA ARG A 85 10.78 17.25 13.36
C ARG A 85 11.13 17.09 11.88
N LYS A 86 12.07 17.91 11.38
CA LYS A 86 12.53 17.87 9.98
C LYS A 86 13.10 16.49 9.61
N MET A 87 14.05 15.99 10.39
CA MET A 87 14.65 14.66 10.18
C MET A 87 13.60 13.55 10.25
N ILE A 88 12.69 13.62 11.23
CA ILE A 88 11.60 12.65 11.38
C ILE A 88 10.67 12.68 10.15
N ASP A 89 10.32 13.86 9.64
CA ASP A 89 9.55 14.01 8.41
C ASP A 89 10.27 13.42 7.19
N THR A 90 11.60 13.59 7.11
CA THR A 90 12.40 12.99 6.04
C THR A 90 12.36 11.47 6.11
N ILE A 91 12.73 10.88 7.25
CA ILE A 91 12.79 9.41 7.38
C ILE A 91 11.41 8.77 7.29
N ASN A 92 10.35 9.46 7.72
CA ASN A 92 8.99 8.95 7.62
C ASN A 92 8.51 8.79 6.17
N LYS A 93 9.16 9.43 5.19
CA LYS A 93 8.88 9.20 3.76
C LYS A 93 9.61 7.99 3.19
N ARG A 94 10.51 7.36 3.96
CA ARG A 94 11.48 6.36 3.47
C ARG A 94 11.51 5.08 4.30
N MET A 95 11.58 5.16 5.62
CA MET A 95 11.71 4.02 6.52
C MET A 95 10.57 3.00 6.36
N GLY A 96 10.89 1.72 6.23
CA GLY A 96 9.92 0.68 5.92
C GLY A 96 9.50 0.70 4.45
N TYR A 97 8.27 0.24 4.19
CA TYR A 97 7.64 0.35 2.88
C TYR A 97 6.74 1.59 2.81
N ARG A 98 6.68 2.23 1.64
CA ARG A 98 5.80 3.37 1.32
C ARG A 98 5.14 3.13 -0.03
N LEU A 99 4.10 2.30 0.01
CA LEU A 99 3.31 1.96 -1.17
C LEU A 99 2.56 3.20 -1.65
N MET A 100 2.70 3.51 -2.92
CA MET A 100 2.04 4.65 -3.54
C MET A 100 1.56 4.28 -4.95
N PRO A 101 0.27 4.43 -5.25
CA PRO A 101 -0.20 4.41 -6.62
C PRO A 101 0.23 5.71 -7.30
N THR A 102 0.90 5.62 -8.44
CA THR A 102 1.32 6.79 -9.24
C THR A 102 0.34 7.10 -10.37
N SER A 103 -0.45 6.11 -10.80
CA SER A 103 -1.55 6.27 -11.75
C SER A 103 -2.54 5.13 -11.59
N VAL A 104 -3.83 5.43 -11.74
CA VAL A 104 -4.91 4.45 -11.80
C VAL A 104 -5.91 4.94 -12.82
N THR A 105 -6.26 4.10 -13.80
CA THR A 105 -7.19 4.46 -14.87
C THR A 105 -8.19 3.33 -15.09
N TRP A 106 -9.46 3.70 -15.22
CA TRP A 106 -10.59 2.83 -15.50
C TRP A 106 -11.54 3.52 -16.47
N PRO A 107 -12.43 2.77 -17.16
CA PRO A 107 -13.48 3.36 -17.98
C PRO A 107 -14.45 4.19 -17.14
N GLN A 108 -14.93 5.29 -17.70
CA GLN A 108 -15.92 6.14 -17.01
C GLN A 108 -17.25 5.40 -16.78
N THR A 109 -17.59 4.48 -17.69
CA THR A 109 -18.82 3.70 -17.68
C THR A 109 -18.48 2.23 -17.87
N VAL A 110 -19.13 1.36 -17.08
CA VAL A 110 -19.00 -0.10 -17.18
C VAL A 110 -20.36 -0.79 -17.03
N THR A 111 -20.54 -1.92 -17.70
CA THR A 111 -21.79 -2.70 -17.66
C THR A 111 -21.78 -3.66 -16.48
N ILE A 112 -22.89 -3.72 -15.75
CA ILE A 112 -23.12 -4.72 -14.69
C ILE A 112 -23.28 -6.09 -15.34
N ALA A 113 -22.60 -7.11 -14.84
CA ALA A 113 -22.57 -8.41 -15.51
C ALA A 113 -23.90 -9.17 -15.41
N THR A 114 -24.63 -9.04 -14.30
CA THR A 114 -25.91 -9.72 -14.10
C THR A 114 -27.10 -8.79 -14.30
N PRO A 115 -28.18 -9.27 -14.93
CA PRO A 115 -29.48 -8.61 -14.90
C PRO A 115 -29.98 -8.32 -13.47
N GLN A 116 -30.75 -7.25 -13.32
CA GLN A 116 -31.22 -6.76 -12.01
C GLN A 116 -32.22 -7.73 -11.34
N ASP A 117 -33.00 -8.46 -12.13
CA ASP A 117 -34.00 -9.45 -11.72
C ASP A 117 -33.37 -10.79 -11.28
N ALA A 118 -32.18 -11.13 -11.79
CA ALA A 118 -31.47 -12.38 -11.48
C ALA A 118 -31.18 -12.58 -9.97
N TYR A 119 -30.98 -11.49 -9.21
CA TYR A 119 -30.69 -11.58 -7.76
C TYR A 119 -31.90 -11.94 -6.89
N THR A 120 -33.12 -11.78 -7.40
CA THR A 120 -34.33 -12.12 -6.65
C THR A 120 -34.67 -13.61 -6.70
N ALA A 121 -34.04 -14.36 -7.62
CA ALA A 121 -34.39 -15.74 -7.92
C ALA A 121 -33.33 -16.79 -7.51
N TYR A 122 -32.04 -16.43 -7.37
CA TYR A 122 -30.96 -17.44 -7.25
C TYR A 122 -29.89 -17.10 -6.19
N LYS A 123 -29.36 -18.15 -5.53
CA LYS A 123 -28.22 -18.08 -4.58
C LYS A 123 -26.86 -17.94 -5.28
N ASP A 124 -26.76 -18.37 -6.54
CA ASP A 124 -25.60 -18.23 -7.41
C ASP A 124 -26.09 -17.64 -8.75
N VAL A 125 -25.66 -16.42 -9.06
CA VAL A 125 -26.08 -15.68 -10.26
C VAL A 125 -25.08 -15.82 -11.41
N THR A 126 -23.98 -16.54 -11.19
CA THR A 126 -22.92 -16.77 -12.19
C THR A 126 -23.46 -17.39 -13.50
N PRO A 127 -24.40 -18.35 -13.49
CA PRO A 127 -24.98 -18.91 -14.72
C PRO A 127 -25.80 -17.89 -15.54
N HIS A 128 -26.20 -16.78 -14.93
CA HIS A 128 -27.04 -15.73 -15.52
C HIS A 128 -26.26 -14.43 -15.77
N ALA A 129 -24.94 -14.46 -15.57
CA ALA A 129 -24.06 -13.31 -15.74
C ALA A 129 -23.43 -13.28 -17.14
N ASN A 130 -23.35 -12.08 -17.72
CA ASN A 130 -22.47 -11.80 -18.86
C ASN A 130 -21.02 -11.70 -18.37
N LEU A 131 -20.30 -12.82 -18.37
CA LEU A 131 -18.88 -12.86 -18.01
C LEU A 131 -17.97 -12.09 -18.99
N LYS A 132 -18.50 -11.64 -20.14
CA LYS A 132 -17.77 -10.78 -21.10
C LYS A 132 -17.91 -9.29 -20.78
N ALA A 133 -18.70 -8.90 -19.76
CA ALA A 133 -18.81 -7.52 -19.29
C ALA A 133 -17.59 -7.06 -18.46
N GLY A 134 -16.43 -7.70 -18.67
CA GLY A 134 -15.18 -7.31 -18.03
C GLY A 134 -14.73 -5.93 -18.48
N PHE A 135 -14.10 -5.21 -17.56
CA PHE A 135 -13.46 -3.94 -17.86
C PHE A 135 -12.03 -3.92 -17.32
N LYS A 136 -11.17 -3.21 -18.06
CA LYS A 136 -9.75 -3.11 -17.74
C LYS A 136 -9.49 -1.96 -16.78
N VAL A 137 -8.69 -2.22 -15.75
CA VAL A 137 -8.08 -1.18 -14.92
C VAL A 137 -6.59 -1.23 -15.10
N THR A 138 -5.97 -0.09 -15.40
CA THR A 138 -4.51 0.03 -15.47
C THR A 138 -4.00 0.79 -14.26
N TRP A 139 -2.94 0.27 -13.65
CA TRP A 139 -2.36 0.82 -12.44
C TRP A 139 -0.86 0.94 -12.60
N SER A 140 -0.29 1.95 -11.96
CA SER A 140 1.14 2.10 -11.76
C SER A 140 1.41 2.22 -10.26
N TRP A 141 2.28 1.37 -9.74
CA TRP A 141 2.60 1.29 -8.33
C TRP A 141 4.09 1.45 -8.08
N THR A 142 4.43 2.10 -6.98
CA THR A 142 5.81 2.17 -6.49
C THR A 142 5.87 1.94 -4.99
N ASN A 143 7.01 1.45 -4.53
CA ASN A 143 7.39 1.46 -3.13
C ASN A 143 8.46 2.54 -2.92
N ASN A 144 8.03 3.72 -2.46
CA ASN A 144 8.91 4.82 -2.11
C ASN A 144 9.67 4.60 -0.80
N GLY A 145 9.51 3.44 -0.17
CA GLY A 145 10.25 3.07 1.01
C GLY A 145 11.62 2.49 0.67
N VAL A 146 12.39 2.24 1.71
CA VAL A 146 13.69 1.55 1.61
C VAL A 146 13.55 0.05 1.81
N ALA A 147 12.47 -0.43 2.45
CA ALA A 147 12.26 -1.85 2.70
C ALA A 147 11.10 -2.44 1.86
N PRO A 148 11.17 -3.73 1.49
CA PRO A 148 10.07 -4.46 0.88
C PRO A 148 8.79 -4.40 1.74
N CYS A 149 7.64 -4.53 1.08
CA CYS A 149 6.37 -4.74 1.78
C CYS A 149 6.30 -6.19 2.27
N TYR A 150 6.97 -6.51 3.38
CA TYR A 150 7.04 -7.86 3.94
C TYR A 150 5.68 -8.56 4.10
N PRO A 151 4.64 -7.95 4.71
CA PRO A 151 3.33 -8.61 4.81
C PRO A 151 2.70 -8.87 3.44
N GLY A 152 3.12 -8.13 2.40
CA GLY A 152 2.48 -8.10 1.10
C GLY A 152 1.12 -7.45 1.17
N GLY A 153 0.39 -7.59 0.07
CA GLY A 153 -0.98 -7.10 -0.03
C GLY A 153 -1.36 -6.84 -1.47
N PHE A 154 -2.65 -6.96 -1.73
CA PHE A 154 -3.24 -6.83 -3.05
C PHE A 154 -3.96 -5.50 -3.15
N PRO A 155 -3.81 -4.76 -4.27
CA PRO A 155 -4.59 -3.56 -4.49
C PRO A 155 -6.03 -3.93 -4.78
N ALA A 156 -6.94 -3.08 -4.30
CA ALA A 156 -8.37 -3.24 -4.54
C ALA A 156 -9.04 -1.92 -4.88
N LEU A 157 -10.00 -1.96 -5.82
CA LEU A 157 -11.02 -0.92 -5.96
C LEU A 157 -12.21 -1.28 -5.07
N THR A 158 -12.77 -0.29 -4.39
CA THR A 158 -14.04 -0.42 -3.67
C THR A 158 -15.01 0.63 -4.21
N LEU A 159 -16.17 0.19 -4.66
CA LEU A 159 -17.24 1.09 -5.09
C LEU A 159 -18.18 1.34 -3.92
N LYS A 160 -18.51 2.61 -3.69
CA LYS A 160 -19.47 3.02 -2.67
C LYS A 160 -20.61 3.85 -3.25
N ASP A 161 -21.81 3.62 -2.74
CA ASP A 161 -22.97 4.44 -3.05
C ASP A 161 -22.92 5.82 -2.34
N SER A 162 -23.90 6.67 -2.60
CA SER A 162 -24.01 8.01 -2.00
C SER A 162 -24.25 8.00 -0.48
N LYS A 163 -24.58 6.85 0.10
CA LYS A 163 -24.75 6.65 1.55
C LYS A 163 -23.49 6.07 2.20
N GLY A 164 -22.42 5.84 1.42
CA GLY A 164 -21.17 5.23 1.88
C GLY A 164 -21.23 3.71 1.99
N GLY A 165 -22.31 3.07 1.54
CA GLY A 165 -22.45 1.62 1.49
C GLY A 165 -21.56 1.02 0.41
N ILE A 166 -20.86 -0.07 0.73
CA ILE A 166 -20.02 -0.79 -0.23
C ILE A 166 -20.91 -1.63 -1.14
N VAL A 167 -20.78 -1.42 -2.45
CA VAL A 167 -21.54 -2.20 -3.46
C VAL A 167 -20.67 -3.21 -4.21
N SER A 168 -19.35 -2.96 -4.29
CA SER A 168 -18.42 -3.89 -4.93
C SER A 168 -17.00 -3.71 -4.38
N VAL A 169 -16.26 -4.82 -4.31
CA VAL A 169 -14.84 -4.87 -3.97
C VAL A 169 -14.13 -5.70 -5.02
N LEU A 170 -13.14 -5.11 -5.70
CA LEU A 170 -12.45 -5.66 -6.85
C LEU A 170 -10.97 -5.78 -6.51
N VAL A 171 -10.51 -6.99 -6.20
CA VAL A 171 -9.15 -7.27 -5.72
C VAL A 171 -8.35 -7.93 -6.84
N ASP A 172 -7.13 -7.45 -7.08
CA ASP A 172 -6.20 -8.11 -7.99
C ASP A 172 -5.18 -8.97 -7.23
N GLU A 173 -5.48 -10.25 -7.10
CA GLU A 173 -4.60 -11.23 -6.45
C GLU A 173 -3.34 -11.57 -7.27
N THR A 174 -3.29 -11.18 -8.54
CA THR A 174 -2.10 -11.38 -9.39
C THR A 174 -1.04 -10.30 -9.17
N LEU A 175 -1.41 -9.20 -8.51
CA LEU A 175 -0.53 -8.09 -8.17
C LEU A 175 -0.25 -8.03 -6.66
N ASN A 176 0.69 -8.83 -6.18
CA ASN A 176 1.18 -8.69 -4.80
C ASN A 176 2.17 -7.51 -4.70
N LEU A 177 1.85 -6.50 -3.89
CA LEU A 177 2.71 -5.33 -3.70
C LEU A 177 3.99 -5.62 -2.89
N ARG A 178 4.13 -6.83 -2.33
CA ARG A 178 5.42 -7.36 -1.82
C ARG A 178 6.51 -7.34 -2.89
N ASP A 179 6.13 -7.55 -4.15
CA ASP A 179 7.09 -7.72 -5.25
C ASP A 179 7.60 -6.39 -5.83
N LEU A 180 7.07 -5.26 -5.36
CA LEU A 180 7.58 -3.94 -5.73
C LEU A 180 9.02 -3.81 -5.26
N LYS A 181 9.90 -3.46 -6.21
CA LYS A 181 11.29 -3.17 -5.91
C LYS A 181 11.40 -1.82 -5.20
N VAL A 182 12.33 -1.75 -4.26
CA VAL A 182 12.74 -0.51 -3.62
C VAL A 182 13.80 0.17 -4.50
N GLY A 183 14.00 1.47 -4.29
CA GLY A 183 15.06 2.21 -4.96
C GLY A 183 15.40 3.50 -4.24
N PRO A 184 16.46 4.20 -4.69
CA PRO A 184 16.88 5.47 -4.10
C PRO A 184 15.78 6.52 -4.10
N ILE A 185 15.93 7.55 -3.28
CA ILE A 185 15.02 8.70 -3.21
C ILE A 185 14.79 9.26 -4.61
N GLY A 186 13.52 9.40 -5.01
CA GLY A 186 13.12 9.92 -6.32
C GLY A 186 13.38 8.97 -7.50
N LYS A 187 13.88 7.76 -7.26
CA LYS A 187 14.22 6.75 -8.28
C LYS A 187 13.62 5.37 -7.98
N ALA A 188 12.59 5.30 -7.15
CA ALA A 188 11.88 4.07 -6.86
C ALA A 188 11.25 3.51 -8.16
N PRO A 189 11.46 2.23 -8.50
CA PRO A 189 10.87 1.64 -9.70
C PRO A 189 9.34 1.71 -9.69
N VAL A 190 8.76 1.91 -10.88
CA VAL A 190 7.31 1.88 -11.09
C VAL A 190 6.94 0.58 -11.77
N LYS A 191 6.08 -0.22 -11.12
CA LYS A 191 5.48 -1.42 -11.72
C LYS A 191 4.15 -1.03 -12.36
N LYS A 192 4.09 -1.14 -13.68
CA LYS A 192 2.82 -1.05 -14.43
C LYS A 192 2.13 -2.41 -14.39
N HIS A 193 0.82 -2.40 -14.27
CA HIS A 193 0.01 -3.60 -14.25
C HIS A 193 -1.38 -3.30 -14.81
N ALA A 194 -2.03 -4.32 -15.37
CA ALA A 194 -3.40 -4.22 -15.84
C ALA A 194 -4.19 -5.39 -15.27
N SER A 195 -5.33 -5.07 -14.71
CA SER A 195 -6.29 -6.01 -14.14
C SER A 195 -7.55 -5.98 -14.98
N GLU A 196 -8.26 -7.10 -15.02
CA GLU A 196 -9.61 -7.16 -15.58
C GLU A 196 -10.58 -7.51 -14.45
N PHE A 197 -11.65 -6.74 -14.34
CA PHE A 197 -12.67 -6.91 -13.32
C PHE A 197 -14.05 -7.00 -13.92
N ILE A 198 -14.93 -7.67 -13.20
CA ILE A 198 -16.35 -7.79 -13.53
C ILE A 198 -17.12 -7.32 -12.29
N ILE A 199 -18.11 -6.45 -12.47
CA ILE A 199 -18.98 -5.98 -11.39
C ILE A 199 -20.34 -6.66 -11.48
N GLY A 200 -20.94 -6.94 -10.33
CA GLY A 200 -22.25 -7.56 -10.24
C GLY A 200 -22.22 -9.05 -10.54
N LEU A 201 -21.23 -9.79 -10.04
CA LEU A 201 -21.27 -11.26 -10.01
C LEU A 201 -21.76 -11.82 -8.68
N TYR A 202 -21.65 -11.02 -7.61
CA TYR A 202 -21.92 -11.46 -6.25
C TYR A 202 -22.77 -10.41 -5.54
N ALA A 203 -23.54 -10.84 -4.55
CA ALA A 203 -24.32 -9.95 -3.70
C ALA A 203 -23.42 -8.92 -2.97
N PRO A 204 -23.92 -7.71 -2.66
CA PRO A 204 -25.29 -7.23 -2.85
C PRO A 204 -25.62 -6.91 -4.30
N THR A 205 -26.92 -6.89 -4.62
CA THR A 205 -27.38 -6.47 -5.95
C THR A 205 -26.86 -5.09 -6.29
N THR A 206 -25.95 -5.04 -7.27
CA THR A 206 -25.41 -3.79 -7.80
C THR A 206 -26.42 -3.17 -8.74
N LYS A 207 -26.81 -1.92 -8.51
CA LYS A 207 -27.79 -1.19 -9.34
C LYS A 207 -27.06 -0.28 -10.35
N PRO A 208 -27.73 0.10 -11.45
CA PRO A 208 -27.23 1.17 -12.29
C PRO A 208 -27.13 2.49 -11.52
N GLY A 209 -26.12 3.30 -11.83
CA GLY A 209 -25.90 4.59 -11.20
C GLY A 209 -24.44 5.00 -11.10
N THR A 210 -24.19 6.17 -10.51
CA THR A 210 -22.83 6.68 -10.26
C THR A 210 -22.38 6.32 -8.85
N TYR A 211 -21.14 5.80 -8.77
CA TYR A 211 -20.52 5.34 -7.54
C TYR A 211 -19.18 6.02 -7.32
N ASP A 212 -18.83 6.22 -6.05
CA ASP A 212 -17.49 6.64 -5.67
C ASP A 212 -16.52 5.47 -5.76
N VAL A 213 -15.35 5.70 -6.36
CA VAL A 213 -14.27 4.71 -6.48
C VAL A 213 -13.22 5.00 -5.42
N TYR A 214 -12.96 4.01 -4.57
CA TYR A 214 -11.91 4.04 -3.57
C TYR A 214 -10.80 3.04 -3.90
N ILE A 215 -9.57 3.37 -3.54
CA ILE A 215 -8.42 2.48 -3.60
C ILE A 215 -7.99 2.03 -2.22
N SER A 216 -7.56 0.78 -2.09
CA SER A 216 -6.96 0.26 -0.86
C SER A 216 -5.94 -0.84 -1.17
N VAL A 217 -5.16 -1.22 -0.15
CA VAL A 217 -4.23 -2.35 -0.21
C VAL A 217 -4.44 -3.22 1.02
N GLY A 218 -4.59 -4.52 0.83
CA GLY A 218 -4.75 -5.44 1.94
C GLY A 218 -4.81 -6.91 1.57
N LYS A 219 -5.72 -7.65 2.21
CA LYS A 219 -5.89 -9.10 2.02
C LYS A 219 -6.54 -9.43 0.69
N SER A 220 -6.50 -10.70 0.30
CA SER A 220 -7.15 -11.22 -0.91
C SER A 220 -8.67 -11.04 -0.92
N ASP A 221 -9.31 -11.01 0.26
CA ASP A 221 -10.73 -10.71 0.42
C ASP A 221 -11.08 -9.22 0.28
N GLY A 222 -10.08 -8.36 0.03
CA GLY A 222 -10.25 -6.92 -0.11
C GLY A 222 -10.32 -6.14 1.20
N THR A 223 -10.10 -6.79 2.35
CA THR A 223 -9.97 -6.11 3.65
C THR A 223 -8.72 -5.24 3.66
N PRO A 224 -8.83 -3.90 3.79
CA PRO A 224 -7.67 -3.02 3.83
C PRO A 224 -6.83 -3.26 5.08
N THR A 225 -5.52 -3.49 4.91
CA THR A 225 -4.59 -3.68 6.04
C THR A 225 -3.39 -2.74 5.97
N ILE A 226 -3.14 -2.07 4.86
CA ILE A 226 -2.02 -1.14 4.70
C ILE A 226 -2.54 0.28 4.53
N ALA A 227 -2.06 1.19 5.38
CA ALA A 227 -2.31 2.62 5.20
C ALA A 227 -1.41 3.16 4.08
N MET A 228 -1.97 4.03 3.25
CA MET A 228 -1.26 4.67 2.13
C MET A 228 -1.22 6.19 2.37
N PRO A 229 -0.19 6.88 1.85
CA PRO A 229 -0.03 8.33 2.02
C PRO A 229 -0.94 9.10 1.04
N LEU A 230 -2.22 8.76 1.00
CA LEU A 230 -3.23 9.39 0.16
C LEU A 230 -4.16 10.24 1.03
N LYS A 231 -4.65 11.33 0.45
CA LYS A 231 -5.72 12.14 1.02
C LYS A 231 -7.07 11.42 0.88
N ASP A 232 -8.12 12.01 1.46
CA ASP A 232 -9.51 11.61 1.24
C ASP A 232 -9.81 10.15 1.68
N GLY A 233 -9.23 9.77 2.83
CA GLY A 233 -9.44 8.47 3.47
C GLY A 233 -10.80 8.35 4.15
N ASP A 234 -11.43 7.18 4.05
CA ASP A 234 -12.74 6.86 4.67
C ASP A 234 -12.65 6.42 6.14
N GLY A 235 -11.49 6.58 6.78
CA GLY A 235 -11.21 6.07 8.13
C GLY A 235 -10.91 4.57 8.21
N GLN A 236 -11.11 3.82 7.12
CA GLN A 236 -10.94 2.36 7.04
C GLN A 236 -9.84 1.98 6.03
N ARG A 237 -8.87 2.89 5.80
CA ARG A 237 -7.73 2.73 4.87
C ARG A 237 -8.16 2.53 3.41
N ARG A 238 -9.32 3.07 3.03
CA ARG A 238 -9.69 3.26 1.63
C ARG A 238 -9.67 4.74 1.30
N TYR A 239 -9.20 5.10 0.12
CA TYR A 239 -8.99 6.50 -0.27
C TYR A 239 -9.75 6.78 -1.55
N LYS A 240 -10.59 7.82 -1.56
CA LYS A 240 -11.39 8.15 -2.75
C LYS A 240 -10.46 8.63 -3.87
N ILE A 241 -10.60 8.05 -5.06
CA ILE A 241 -9.79 8.38 -6.24
C ILE A 241 -10.59 8.85 -7.45
N GLY A 242 -11.92 8.73 -7.41
CA GLY A 242 -12.79 9.24 -8.47
C GLY A 242 -14.19 8.65 -8.40
N THR A 243 -14.84 8.56 -9.54
CA THR A 243 -16.20 8.01 -9.71
C THR A 243 -16.25 7.06 -10.91
N ILE A 244 -17.30 6.24 -10.96
CA ILE A 244 -17.61 5.35 -12.08
C ILE A 244 -19.13 5.26 -12.25
N THR A 245 -19.59 5.18 -13.49
CA THR A 245 -20.99 4.92 -13.82
C THR A 245 -21.18 3.44 -14.14
N LEU A 246 -22.15 2.81 -13.48
CA LEU A 246 -22.57 1.46 -13.77
C LEU A 246 -23.87 1.49 -14.58
N GLU A 247 -23.90 0.75 -15.69
CA GLU A 247 -25.07 0.60 -16.54
C GLU A 247 -25.61 -0.83 -16.47
N ALA A 248 -26.92 -0.98 -16.65
CA ALA A 248 -27.53 -2.30 -16.71
C ALA A 248 -27.01 -3.09 -17.91
N VAL A 249 -26.95 -4.42 -17.80
CA VAL A 249 -26.83 -5.27 -18.98
C VAL A 249 -28.14 -5.16 -19.76
N GLU A 250 -28.09 -4.91 -21.07
CA GLU A 250 -29.25 -5.12 -21.92
C GLU A 250 -29.65 -6.59 -21.81
N GLU A 251 -30.95 -6.89 -21.73
CA GLU A 251 -31.47 -8.26 -21.64
C GLU A 251 -30.70 -9.17 -22.61
N ILE A 252 -30.03 -10.19 -22.08
CA ILE A 252 -29.55 -11.27 -22.93
C ILE A 252 -30.83 -11.91 -23.45
N LEU A 253 -31.25 -11.51 -24.66
CA LEU A 253 -32.23 -12.23 -25.44
C LEU A 253 -31.73 -13.66 -25.49
N ALA A 254 -32.31 -14.52 -24.66
CA ALA A 254 -32.09 -15.94 -24.73
C ALA A 254 -32.34 -16.30 -26.19
N THR A 255 -31.29 -16.66 -26.90
CA THR A 255 -31.40 -17.32 -28.18
C THR A 255 -32.24 -18.55 -27.89
N LYS A 256 -33.54 -18.44 -28.17
CA LYS A 256 -34.46 -19.56 -28.21
C LYS A 256 -33.84 -20.53 -29.20
N GLY A 257 -33.27 -21.61 -28.67
CA GLY A 257 -32.75 -22.69 -29.47
C GLY A 257 -33.85 -23.16 -30.41
N THR A 258 -33.52 -23.21 -31.69
CA THR A 258 -34.15 -24.13 -32.65
C THR A 258 -33.35 -25.41 -32.65
#